data_AF-A0AAF0LG80-F1
#
_entry.id   AF-A0AAF0LG80-F1
#
_cell.length_a   1.000
_cell.length_b   1.000
_cell.length_c   1.000
_cell.angle_alpha   90.00
_cell.angle_beta   90.00
_cell.angle_gamma   90.00
#
_symmetry.space_group_name_H-M   'P 1'
#
loop_
_entity.id
_entity.type
_entity.pdbx_description
1 polymer ?
#
loop_
_entity_poly.entity_id
_entity_poly.type
_entity_poly.pdbx_seq_one_letter_code
_entity_poly.pdbx_strand_id
1 'polypeptide(L)' 'MGEHDETGGDALISRVRLIEDQPLPERADAFAQLHDELRTRLEGGGSASA' A
#
# COMPACT_ATOMS: atom_id res chain seq x y z
N MET A 1 7.63 -14.18 15.03
CA MET A 1 8.20 -12.83 14.91
C MET A 1 8.72 -12.69 13.48
N GLY A 2 8.22 -11.74 12.68
CA GLY A 2 9.00 -11.17 11.57
C GLY A 2 8.47 -11.31 10.14
N GLU A 3 8.25 -12.52 9.63
CA GLU A 3 8.39 -12.71 8.16
C GLU A 3 7.27 -12.10 7.28
N HIS A 4 6.07 -11.90 7.84
CA HIS A 4 4.92 -11.40 7.08
C HIS A 4 4.88 -9.86 6.95
N ASP A 5 5.55 -9.13 7.85
CA ASP A 5 5.58 -7.66 7.83
C ASP A 5 6.74 -7.13 6.98
N GLU A 6 7.91 -7.78 7.05
CA GLU A 6 9.09 -7.39 6.26
C GLU A 6 8.86 -7.58 4.75
N THR A 7 8.18 -8.67 4.35
CA THR A 7 7.83 -8.93 2.95
C THR A 7 6.72 -7.98 2.44
N GLY A 8 5.76 -7.63 3.30
CA GLY A 8 4.69 -6.68 2.97
C GLY A 8 5.20 -5.25 2.82
N GLY A 9 6.11 -4.84 3.69
CA GLY A 9 6.79 -3.54 3.62
C GLY A 9 7.63 -3.39 2.35
N ASP A 10 8.43 -4.40 1.99
CA ASP A 10 9.24 -4.38 0.77
C ASP A 10 8.38 -4.31 -0.52
N ALA A 11 7.27 -5.06 -0.55
CA ALA A 11 6.32 -5.00 -1.65
C ALA A 11 5.65 -3.62 -1.78
N LEU A 12 5.30 -2.97 -0.66
CA LEU A 12 4.77 -1.61 -0.65
C LEU A 12 5.79 -0.59 -1.15
N ILE A 13 7.04 -0.67 -0.68
CA ILE A 13 8.14 0.22 -1.11
C ILE A 13 8.37 0.08 -2.61
N SER A 14 8.39 -1.15 -3.13
CA SER A 14 8.53 -1.43 -4.56
C SER A 14 7.38 -0.80 -5.37
N ARG A 15 6.14 -0.88 -4.87
CA ARG A 15 4.97 -0.27 -5.53
C ARG A 15 5.01 1.26 -5.49
N VAL A 16 5.44 1.86 -4.38
CA VAL A 16 5.62 3.32 -4.29
C VAL A 16 6.64 3.80 -5.32
N ARG A 17 7.78 3.12 -5.44
CA ARG A 17 8.80 3.46 -6.46
C ARG A 17 8.26 3.42 -7.89
N LEU A 18 7.42 2.43 -8.20
CA LEU A 18 6.77 2.34 -9.52
C LEU A 18 5.82 3.53 -9.77
N ILE A 19 5.11 4.00 -8.74
CA ILE A 19 4.26 5.20 -8.86
C ILE A 19 5.11 6.45 -9.06
N GLU A 20 6.24 6.57 -8.37
CA GLU A 20 7.12 7.73 -8.51
C GLU A 20 7.83 7.84 -9.85
N ASP A 21 7.99 6.73 -10.58
CA ASP A 21 8.53 6.69 -11.95
C ASP A 21 7.53 7.23 -12.99
N GLN A 22 6.24 7.33 -12.64
CA GLN A 22 5.21 7.85 -13.53
C GLN A 22 5.30 9.38 -13.70
N PRO A 23 4.82 9.92 -14.83
CA PRO A 23 4.65 11.36 -15.02
C PRO A 23 3.85 12.00 -13.87
N LEU A 24 4.25 13.21 -13.49
CA LEU A 24 3.63 13.98 -12.40
C LEU A 24 2.08 14.01 -12.40
N PRO A 25 1.37 14.20 -13.53
CA PRO A 25 -0.10 14.20 -13.52
C PRO A 25 -0.73 12.84 -13.18
N GLU A 26 -0.03 11.72 -13.38
CA GLU A 26 -0.55 10.36 -13.16
C GLU A 26 -0.35 9.90 -11.71
N ARG A 27 0.67 10.43 -11.03
CA ARG A 27 1.02 10.07 -9.65
C ARG A 27 -0.13 10.24 -8.67
N ALA A 28 -0.89 11.33 -8.78
CA ALA A 28 -1.95 11.64 -7.83
C ALA A 28 -3.05 10.58 -7.82
N ASP A 29 -3.49 10.14 -9.01
CA ASP A 29 -4.51 9.11 -9.16
C ASP A 29 -3.99 7.75 -8.66
N ALA A 30 -2.77 7.39 -9.03
CA ALA A 30 -2.12 6.16 -8.59
C ALA A 30 -1.92 6.10 -7.06
N PHE A 31 -1.56 7.21 -6.42
CA PHE A 31 -1.47 7.30 -4.95
C PHE A 31 -2.84 7.24 -4.28
N ALA A 32 -3.87 7.85 -4.87
CA ALA A 32 -5.23 7.76 -4.34
C ALA A 32 -5.74 6.31 -4.33
N GLN A 33 -5.50 5.57 -5.42
CA GLN A 33 -5.83 4.14 -5.51
C GLN A 33 -5.06 3.29 -4.50
N LEU A 34 -3.74 3.53 -4.34
CA LEU A 34 -2.93 2.82 -3.35
C LEU A 34 -3.44 3.08 -1.92
N HIS A 35 -3.79 4.33 -1.60
CA HIS A 35 -4.31 4.68 -0.29
C HIS A 35 -5.65 3.99 -0.01
N ASP A 36 -6.57 3.95 -0.98
CA ASP A 36 -7.86 3.27 -0.83
C ASP A 36 -7.71 1.76 -0.58
N GLU A 37 -6.77 1.12 -1.29
CA GLU A 37 -6.42 -0.28 -1.08
C GLU A 37 -5.89 -0.54 0.34
N LEU A 38 -4.96 0.30 0.81
CA LEU A 38 -4.41 0.19 2.17
C LEU A 38 -5.49 0.41 3.23
N ARG A 39 -6.37 1.40 3.02
CA ARG A 39 -7.51 1.67 3.91
C ARG A 39 -8.41 0.44 3.99
N THR A 40 -8.80 -0.13 2.86
CA THR A 40 -9.65 -1.33 2.79
C THR A 40 -9.01 -2.51 3.53
N ARG A 41 -7.70 -2.71 3.39
CA ARG A 41 -6.97 -3.78 4.11
C ARG A 41 -6.97 -3.55 5.61
N LEU A 42 -6.77 -2.31 6.08
CA LEU A 42 -6.80 -1.97 7.50
C LEU A 42 -8.21 -2.16 8.09
N GLU A 43 -9.25 -1.73 7.36
CA GLU A 43 -10.64 -1.93 7.76
C GLU A 43 -11.03 -3.41 7.79
N GLY A 44 -10.59 -4.20 6.80
CA GLY A 44 -10.86 -5.64 6.72
C GLY A 44 -10.04 -6.50 7.71
N GLY A 45 -8.82 -6.08 8.04
CA GLY A 45 -7.95 -6.74 9.02
C GLY A 45 -8.29 -6.40 10.49
N GLY A 46 -9.04 -5.31 10.73
CA GLY A 46 -9.44 -4.85 12.05
C GLY A 46 -10.57 -5.64 12.72
N SER A 47 -11.21 -6.60 12.03
CA SER A 47 -12.30 -7.41 12.60
C SER A 47 -11.84 -8.68 13.33
N ALA A 48 -10.53 -8.89 13.51
CA ALA A 48 -9.94 -9.97 14.29
C ALA A 48 -9.29 -9.49 15.61
N SER A 49 -9.81 -8.41 16.20
CA SER A 49 -9.57 -8.07 17.60
C SER A 49 -10.88 -7.62 18.23
N ALA A 50 -11.68 -8.64 18.59
CA ALA A 50 -12.70 -8.56 19.63
C ALA A 50 -12.09 -9.03 20.95
#